data_AF-A0A8S3PM02-F1
#
_entry.id   AF-A0A8S3PM02-F1
#
_cell.length_a   1.000
_cell.length_b   1.000
_cell.length_c   1.000
_cell.angle_alpha   90.00
_cell.angle_beta   90.00
_cell.angle_gamma   90.00
#
_symmetry.space_group_name_H-M   'P 1'
#
loop_
_entity.id
_entity.type
_entity.pdbx_description
1 polymer ?
#
loop_
_entity_poly.entity_id
_entity_poly.type
_entity_poly.pdbx_seq_one_letter_code
_entity_poly.pdbx_strand_id
1 'polypeptide(L)'
;MAKNRVVPVKPISLPRLELMGALIGARLARHLLKVITTEHVYMWSDSQIVLSWIKSSKILKPFVENRLKEIRKLTENAEWNYCPTDDNPADYLTRGIYAKHLYNNSLWMNGPQWILNRENWPTWTRKIEDCSTMVTVSDDNTDDERTNASTQTISCIDIL
;
A
#
# COMPACT_ATOMS: atom_id res chain seq x y z
N MET A 1 2.79 23.80 1.84
CA MET A 1 1.62 23.84 2.74
C MET A 1 1.12 22.42 2.94
N ALA A 2 1.33 21.84 4.13
CA ALA A 2 0.86 20.50 4.47
C ALA A 2 -0.66 20.54 4.75
N LYS A 3 -1.43 19.69 4.08
CA LYS A 3 -2.86 19.49 4.37
C LYS A 3 -2.98 18.26 5.27
N ASN A 4 -3.05 18.47 6.58
CA ASN A 4 -3.31 17.40 7.54
C ASN A 4 -4.65 16.73 7.22
N ARG A 5 -4.62 15.44 6.87
CA ARG A 5 -5.83 14.62 6.70
C ARG A 5 -6.19 14.05 8.07
N VAL A 6 -7.22 14.62 8.68
CA VAL A 6 -7.83 14.10 9.91
C VAL A 6 -8.28 12.65 9.70
N VAL A 7 -8.08 11.80 10.72
CA VAL A 7 -8.53 10.41 10.74
C VAL A 7 -10.03 10.38 10.44
N PRO A 8 -10.47 9.66 9.40
CA PRO A 8 -11.89 9.60 9.06
C PRO A 8 -12.68 8.91 10.17
N VAL A 9 -13.86 9.46 10.46
CA VAL A 9 -14.80 9.04 11.53
C VAL A 9 -15.26 7.59 11.38
N LYS A 10 -15.05 6.96 10.21
CA LYS A 10 -15.31 5.55 9.96
C LYS A 10 -13.99 4.77 9.88
N PRO A 11 -13.86 3.62 10.56
CA PRO A 11 -12.66 2.80 10.48
C PRO A 11 -12.37 2.42 9.03
N ILE A 12 -11.16 2.72 8.57
CA ILE A 12 -10.67 2.30 7.26
C ILE A 12 -10.05 0.91 7.43
N SER A 13 -10.47 -0.04 6.60
CA SER A 13 -9.87 -1.37 6.59
C SER A 13 -8.41 -1.32 6.11
N LEU A 14 -7.58 -2.24 6.60
CA LEU A 14 -6.17 -2.34 6.21
C LEU A 14 -5.96 -2.34 4.67
N PRO A 15 -6.72 -3.11 3.86
CA PRO A 15 -6.58 -3.06 2.40
C PRO A 15 -6.87 -1.69 1.78
N ARG A 16 -7.75 -0.89 2.40
CA ARG A 16 -8.01 0.48 1.93
C ARG A 16 -6.87 1.43 2.28
N LEU A 17 -6.18 1.22 3.41
CA LEU A 17 -4.96 1.97 3.77
C LEU A 17 -3.83 1.63 2.81
N GLU A 18 -3.60 0.35 2.55
CA GLU A 18 -2.59 -0.12 1.58
C GLU A 18 -2.86 0.45 0.18
N LEU A 19 -4.12 0.44 -0.27
CA LEU A 19 -4.52 1.05 -1.55
C LEU A 19 -4.24 2.56 -1.59
N MET A 20 -4.41 3.26 -0.46
CA MET A 20 -4.08 4.68 -0.35
C MET A 20 -2.57 4.91 -0.42
N GLY A 21 -1.77 4.05 0.21
CA GLY A 21 -0.31 4.06 0.08
C GLY A 21 0.13 3.92 -1.38
N ALA A 22 -0.42 2.91 -2.08
CA ALA A 22 -0.15 2.69 -3.50
C ALA A 22 -0.54 3.90 -4.37
N LEU A 23 -1.67 4.56 -4.08
CA LEU A 23 -2.07 5.79 -4.78
C LEU A 23 -1.08 6.94 -4.56
N ILE A 24 -0.56 7.09 -3.34
CA ILE A 24 0.40 8.15 -3.04
C ILE A 24 1.73 7.85 -3.75
N GLY A 25 2.20 6.61 -3.72
CA GLY A 25 3.37 6.17 -4.49
C GLY A 25 3.22 6.42 -6.00
N ALA A 26 2.05 6.12 -6.58
CA ALA A 26 1.77 6.37 -8.00
C ALA A 26 1.84 7.87 -8.36
N ARG A 27 1.31 8.74 -7.49
CA ARG A 27 1.38 10.20 -7.68
C ARG A 27 2.81 10.72 -7.58
N LEU A 28 3.58 10.21 -6.60
CA LEU A 28 4.98 10.54 -6.43
C LEU A 28 5.80 10.12 -7.66
N ALA A 29 5.66 8.87 -8.10
CA ALA A 29 6.32 8.36 -9.30
C ALA A 29 6.01 9.24 -10.52
N ARG A 30 4.73 9.62 -10.72
CA ARG A 30 4.35 10.51 -11.82
C ARG A 30 4.99 11.90 -11.71
N HIS A 31 5.24 12.40 -10.51
CA HIS A 31 5.95 13.66 -10.31
C HIS A 31 7.44 13.52 -10.64
N LEU A 32 8.08 12.45 -10.17
CA LEU A 32 9.49 12.17 -10.43
C LEU A 32 9.77 11.97 -11.92
N LEU A 33 8.90 11.26 -12.65
CA LEU A 33 9.03 11.05 -14.09
C LEU A 33 8.93 12.33 -14.95
N LYS A 34 8.61 13.48 -14.36
CA LYS A 34 8.70 14.78 -15.06
C LYS A 34 10.11 15.36 -15.03
N VAL A 35 10.93 14.92 -14.08
CA VAL A 35 12.29 15.45 -13.85
C VAL A 35 13.38 14.41 -14.11
N ILE A 36 13.05 13.11 -14.09
CA ILE A 36 13.96 12.02 -14.45
C ILE A 36 13.56 11.39 -15.78
N THR A 37 14.56 10.96 -16.55
CA THR A 37 14.36 10.13 -17.74
C THR A 37 14.76 8.70 -17.40
N THR A 38 13.85 7.75 -17.60
CA THR A 38 14.09 6.31 -17.43
C THR A 38 13.31 5.54 -18.49
N GLU A 39 13.86 4.41 -18.92
CA GLU A 39 13.22 3.52 -19.89
C GLU A 39 12.15 2.64 -19.21
N HIS A 40 12.38 2.26 -17.95
CA HIS A 40 11.53 1.34 -17.21
C HIS A 40 11.20 1.87 -15.81
N VAL A 41 9.97 1.62 -15.35
CA VAL A 41 9.48 2.01 -14.03
C VAL A 41 8.87 0.79 -13.35
N TYR A 42 9.39 0.46 -12.18
CA TYR A 42 8.90 -0.65 -11.36
C TYR A 42 8.30 -0.12 -10.07
N MET A 43 7.06 -0.49 -9.78
CA MET A 43 6.34 -0.15 -8.57
C MET A 43 6.21 -1.42 -7.71
N TRP A 44 6.64 -1.35 -6.46
CA TRP A 44 6.67 -2.51 -5.55
C TRP A 44 5.63 -2.34 -4.44
N SER A 45 4.94 -3.42 -4.11
CA SER A 45 4.03 -3.49 -2.96
C SER A 45 4.05 -4.87 -2.35
N ASP A 46 3.98 -4.92 -1.02
CA ASP A 46 3.80 -6.15 -0.24
C ASP A 46 2.33 -6.54 -0.06
N SER A 47 1.40 -5.62 -0.34
CA SER A 47 -0.03 -5.92 -0.33
C SER A 47 -0.46 -6.69 -1.58
N GLN A 48 -0.53 -8.01 -1.44
CA GLN A 48 -1.07 -8.90 -2.47
C GLN A 48 -2.52 -8.55 -2.84
N ILE A 49 -3.32 -8.07 -1.89
CA ILE A 49 -4.70 -7.65 -2.15
C ILE A 49 -4.72 -6.45 -3.09
N VAL A 50 -3.91 -5.42 -2.81
CA VAL A 50 -3.81 -4.22 -3.67
C VAL A 50 -3.28 -4.60 -5.06
N LEU A 51 -2.24 -5.41 -5.14
CA LEU A 51 -1.71 -5.89 -6.42
C LEU A 51 -2.77 -6.68 -7.22
N SER A 52 -3.55 -7.52 -6.54
CA SER A 52 -4.64 -8.26 -7.18
C SER A 52 -5.71 -7.33 -7.74
N TRP A 53 -6.05 -6.27 -7.01
CA TRP A 53 -7.01 -5.26 -7.47
C TRP A 53 -6.47 -4.46 -8.66
N ILE A 54 -5.21 -4.02 -8.62
CA ILE A 54 -4.58 -3.28 -9.72
C ILE A 54 -4.64 -4.10 -11.02
N LYS A 55 -4.34 -5.41 -10.94
CA LYS A 55 -4.33 -6.34 -12.08
C LYS A 55 -5.72 -6.87 -12.46
N SER A 56 -6.75 -6.67 -11.64
CA SER A 56 -8.08 -7.22 -11.89
C SER A 56 -8.91 -6.39 -12.87
N SER A 57 -9.64 -7.06 -13.76
CA SER A 57 -10.69 -6.46 -14.60
C SER A 57 -12.08 -6.43 -13.93
N LYS A 58 -12.21 -6.92 -12.69
CA LYS A 58 -13.48 -6.95 -11.98
C LYS A 58 -13.91 -5.55 -11.54
N ILE A 59 -15.20 -5.27 -11.59
CA ILE A 59 -15.80 -4.06 -11.04
C ILE A 59 -15.78 -4.17 -9.51
N LEU A 60 -15.13 -3.20 -8.85
CA LEU A 60 -15.02 -3.16 -7.38
C LEU A 60 -15.89 -2.05 -6.79
N LYS A 61 -15.98 -2.01 -5.46
CA LYS A 61 -16.74 -0.96 -4.74
C LYS A 61 -16.22 0.44 -5.14
N PRO A 62 -17.07 1.46 -5.25
CA PRO A 62 -16.69 2.78 -5.80
C PRO A 62 -15.44 3.41 -5.19
N PHE A 63 -15.24 3.26 -3.87
CA PHE A 63 -14.04 3.76 -3.20
C PHE A 63 -12.75 3.20 -3.79
N VAL A 64 -12.72 1.88 -4.01
CA VAL A 64 -11.57 1.14 -4.54
C VAL A 64 -11.43 1.42 -6.03
N GLU A 65 -12.53 1.30 -6.78
CA GLU A 65 -12.57 1.52 -8.23
C GLU A 65 -12.03 2.89 -8.64
N ASN A 66 -12.48 3.96 -7.99
CA ASN A 66 -12.04 5.31 -8.31
C ASN A 66 -10.54 5.52 -8.09
N ARG A 67 -9.95 4.87 -7.09
CA ARG A 67 -8.51 4.94 -6.80
C ARG A 67 -7.70 4.10 -7.76
N LEU A 68 -8.19 2.91 -8.13
CA LEU A 68 -7.56 2.07 -9.14
C LEU A 68 -7.52 2.73 -10.51
N LYS A 69 -8.59 3.43 -10.90
CA LYS A 69 -8.62 4.23 -12.14
C LYS A 69 -7.50 5.27 -12.15
N GLU A 70 -7.30 5.96 -11.04
CA GLU A 70 -6.24 6.94 -10.93
C GLU A 70 -4.85 6.28 -10.93
N ILE A 71 -4.64 5.22 -10.14
CA ILE A 71 -3.38 4.46 -10.11
C ILE A 71 -3.00 4.00 -11.51
N ARG A 72 -3.89 3.28 -12.20
CA ARG A 72 -3.64 2.75 -13.55
C ARG A 72 -3.30 3.85 -14.54
N LYS A 73 -4.00 4.99 -14.49
CA LYS A 73 -3.70 6.15 -15.33
C LYS A 73 -2.32 6.74 -15.01
N LEU A 74 -1.98 6.87 -13.73
CA LEU A 74 -0.71 7.45 -13.29
C LEU A 74 0.47 6.51 -13.55
N THR A 75 0.25 5.21 -13.66
CA THR A 75 1.30 4.18 -13.81
C THR A 75 1.13 3.33 -15.07
N GLU A 76 0.56 3.88 -16.14
CA GLU A 76 0.31 3.14 -17.40
C GLU A 76 1.58 2.52 -17.99
N ASN A 77 2.72 3.19 -17.84
CA ASN A 77 4.03 2.73 -18.33
C ASN A 77 4.90 2.11 -17.22
N ALA A 78 4.30 1.67 -16.11
CA ALA A 78 5.03 1.07 -14.99
C ALA A 78 4.52 -0.34 -14.69
N GLU A 79 5.43 -1.22 -14.28
CA GLU A 79 5.13 -2.59 -13.87
C GLU A 79 4.91 -2.66 -12.36
N TRP A 80 3.80 -3.26 -11.94
CA TRP A 80 3.49 -3.49 -10.51
C TRP A 80 3.92 -4.90 -10.08
N ASN A 81 4.85 -4.96 -9.14
CA ASN A 81 5.51 -6.17 -8.65
C ASN A 81 5.28 -6.39 -7.15
N TYR A 82 5.42 -7.65 -6.74
CA TYR A 82 5.32 -8.05 -5.34
C TYR A 82 6.65 -7.83 -4.63
N CYS A 83 6.62 -7.30 -3.41
CA CYS A 83 7.77 -7.28 -2.51
C CYS A 83 7.42 -8.10 -1.26
N PRO A 84 8.27 -9.03 -0.79
CA PRO A 84 8.08 -9.65 0.52
C PRO A 84 7.97 -8.58 1.61
N THR A 85 7.07 -8.79 2.58
CA THR A 85 6.82 -7.83 3.66
C THR A 85 8.09 -7.55 4.47
N ASP A 86 8.90 -8.58 4.73
CA ASP A 86 10.15 -8.44 5.49
C ASP A 86 11.25 -7.70 4.69
N ASP A 87 11.10 -7.62 3.36
CA ASP A 87 12.00 -6.91 2.45
C ASP A 87 11.46 -5.53 2.04
N ASN A 88 10.32 -5.09 2.59
CA ASN A 88 9.71 -3.80 2.27
C ASN A 88 10.27 -2.69 3.17
N PRO A 89 11.16 -1.81 2.70
CA PRO A 89 11.71 -0.75 3.53
C PRO A 89 10.65 0.29 3.97
N ALA A 90 9.57 0.46 3.20
CA ALA A 90 8.52 1.44 3.52
C ALA A 90 7.79 1.10 4.83
N ASP A 91 7.78 -0.18 5.22
CA ASP A 91 7.16 -0.64 6.47
C ASP A 91 7.84 -0.08 7.73
N TYR A 92 9.13 0.25 7.65
CA TYR A 92 9.82 0.87 8.79
C TYR A 92 9.26 2.25 9.12
N LEU A 93 8.83 3.01 8.11
CA LEU A 93 8.21 4.32 8.32
C LEU A 93 6.77 4.20 8.82
N THR A 94 6.01 3.21 8.34
CA THR A 94 4.61 3.03 8.75
C THR A 94 4.46 2.46 10.16
N ARG A 95 5.42 1.64 10.62
CA ARG A 95 5.42 1.06 11.97
C ARG A 95 6.08 1.96 13.03
N GLY A 96 6.82 2.97 12.60
CA GLY A 96 7.57 3.86 13.46
C GLY A 96 8.92 3.26 13.86
N ILE A 97 10.00 3.98 13.55
CA ILE A 97 11.37 3.59 13.87
C ILE A 97 12.17 4.83 14.30
N TYR A 98 13.07 4.66 15.28
CA TYR A 98 13.97 5.75 15.64
C TYR A 98 14.97 6.03 14.51
N ALA A 99 15.22 7.31 14.23
CA ALA A 99 16.13 7.75 13.16
C ALA A 99 17.51 7.06 13.19
N LYS A 100 18.07 6.85 14.40
CA LYS A 100 19.37 6.14 14.58
C LYS A 100 19.35 4.69 14.09
N HIS A 101 18.21 4.01 14.20
CA HIS A 101 18.07 2.63 13.75
C HIS A 101 17.81 2.57 12.25
N LEU A 102 17.11 3.57 11.70
CA LEU A 102 16.89 3.71 10.27
C LEU A 102 18.22 3.92 9.51
N TYR A 103 19.08 4.81 10.00
CA TYR A 103 20.38 5.10 9.38
C TYR A 103 21.30 3.86 9.33
N ASN A 104 21.24 3.01 10.36
CA ASN A 104 22.02 1.78 10.43
C ASN A 104 21.34 0.58 9.76
N ASN A 105 20.16 0.75 9.17
CA ASN A 105 19.42 -0.35 8.55
C ASN A 105 19.86 -0.52 7.08
N SER A 106 20.53 -1.64 6.79
CA SER A 106 21.00 -1.93 5.42
C SER A 106 19.86 -2.07 4.42
N LEU A 107 18.71 -2.64 4.79
CA LEU A 107 17.57 -2.79 3.90
C LEU A 107 16.99 -1.42 3.51
N TRP A 108 16.92 -0.47 4.45
CA TRP A 108 16.52 0.90 4.17
C TRP A 108 17.52 1.63 3.26
N MET A 109 18.81 1.51 3.57
CA MET A 109 19.86 2.28 2.88
C MET A 109 20.18 1.73 1.49
N ASN A 110 20.13 0.40 1.31
CA ASN A 110 20.59 -0.25 0.08
C ASN A 110 19.47 -0.96 -0.69
N GLY A 111 18.30 -1.13 -0.07
CA GLY A 111 17.24 -1.97 -0.62
C GLY A 111 17.56 -3.47 -0.53
N PRO A 112 16.60 -4.31 -0.96
CA PRO A 112 16.79 -5.75 -0.98
C PRO A 112 17.75 -6.18 -2.11
N GLN A 113 18.61 -7.15 -1.83
CA GLN A 113 19.66 -7.58 -2.78
C GLN A 113 19.10 -8.10 -4.11
N TRP A 114 17.92 -8.73 -4.08
CA TRP A 114 17.29 -9.26 -5.27
C TRP A 114 16.88 -8.18 -6.27
N ILE A 115 16.77 -6.90 -5.88
CA ILE A 115 16.33 -5.84 -6.79
C ILE A 115 17.28 -5.66 -7.99
N LEU A 116 18.56 -5.98 -7.79
CA LEU A 116 19.62 -5.79 -8.77
C LEU A 116 19.60 -6.83 -9.91
N ASN A 117 19.00 -8.00 -9.68
CA ASN A 117 18.89 -9.05 -10.70
C ASN A 117 17.44 -9.47 -10.89
N ARG A 118 16.91 -9.23 -12.09
CA ARG A 118 15.53 -9.55 -12.48
C ARG A 118 15.18 -11.03 -12.30
N GLU A 119 16.15 -11.92 -12.47
CA GLU A 119 15.96 -13.36 -12.29
C GLU A 119 15.65 -13.74 -10.83
N ASN A 120 16.11 -12.92 -9.88
CA ASN A 120 15.90 -13.12 -8.46
C ASN A 120 14.63 -12.42 -7.95
N TRP A 121 13.86 -11.77 -8.83
CA TRP A 121 12.71 -11.00 -8.38
C TRP A 121 11.66 -11.91 -7.75
N PRO A 122 11.13 -11.50 -6.58
CA PRO A 122 10.12 -12.27 -5.88
C PRO A 122 8.86 -12.37 -6.75
N THR A 123 8.40 -13.61 -6.93
CA THR A 123 7.12 -13.88 -7.54
C THR A 123 6.12 -14.24 -6.46
N TRP A 124 4.92 -13.69 -6.58
CA TRP A 124 3.80 -14.17 -5.80
C TRP A 124 3.04 -15.21 -6.62
N THR A 125 3.20 -16.47 -6.24
CA THR A 125 2.29 -17.53 -6.70
C THR A 125 1.03 -17.44 -5.85
N ARG A 126 -0.08 -17.01 -6.46
CA ARG A 126 -1.39 -17.16 -5.84
C ARG A 126 -1.59 -18.66 -5.59
N LYS A 127 -1.50 -19.12 -4.34
CA LYS A 127 -2.03 -20.44 -3.99
C LYS A 127 -3.50 -20.39 -4.38
N ILE A 128 -3.88 -21.13 -5.42
CA ILE A 128 -5.28 -21.39 -5.74
C ILE A 128 -5.73 -22.37 -4.66
N GLU A 129 -5.94 -21.87 -3.45
CA GLU A 129 -6.75 -22.61 -2.49
C GLU A 129 -8.19 -22.36 -2.93
N ASP A 130 -8.79 -23.41 -3.50
CA ASP A 130 -10.22 -23.48 -3.77
C ASP A 130 -10.98 -23.02 -2.52
N CYS A 131 -11.59 -21.85 -2.61
CA CYS A 131 -12.53 -21.41 -1.61
C CYS A 131 -13.72 -20.76 -2.29
N SER A 132 -14.64 -21.63 -2.70
CA SER A 132 -16.07 -21.36 -2.63
C SER A 132 -16.45 -21.07 -1.18
N THR A 133 -16.00 -19.93 -0.64
CA THR A 133 -16.63 -19.32 0.52
C THR A 133 -17.32 -18.07 0.01
N MET A 134 -18.63 -18.23 -0.20
CA MET A 134 -19.54 -17.10 -0.30
C MET A 134 -19.40 -16.30 1.00
N VAL A 135 -18.62 -15.21 0.98
CA VAL A 135 -18.81 -14.15 1.97
C VAL A 135 -20.04 -13.38 1.52
N THR A 136 -21.21 -13.89 1.85
CA THR A 136 -22.36 -13.02 2.08
C THR A 136 -21.95 -12.11 3.21
N VAL A 137 -21.59 -10.87 2.89
CA VAL A 137 -21.49 -9.82 3.90
C VAL A 137 -22.92 -9.55 4.31
N SER A 138 -23.35 -10.25 5.35
CA SER A 138 -24.58 -9.99 6.07
C SER A 138 -24.53 -8.58 6.62
N ASP A 139 -25.65 -7.88 6.50
CA ASP A 139 -25.92 -6.60 7.11
C ASP A 139 -25.63 -6.63 8.61
N ASP A 140 -24.96 -5.60 9.12
CA ASP A 140 -25.17 -5.18 10.50
C ASP A 140 -25.10 -3.65 10.59
N ASN A 141 -26.28 -3.04 10.43
CA ASN A 141 -26.61 -1.77 11.04
C ASN A 141 -27.13 -2.09 12.44
N THR A 142 -26.45 -1.64 13.49
CA THR A 142 -27.11 -1.28 14.75
C THR A 142 -26.25 -0.25 15.48
N ASP A 143 -26.93 0.84 15.83
CA ASP A 143 -26.54 1.77 16.90
C ASP A 143 -26.46 1.00 18.22
N ASP A 144 -25.42 1.21 19.04
CA ASP A 144 -25.60 1.68 20.41
C ASP A 144 -24.30 1.81 21.23
N GLU A 145 -24.34 2.87 22.03
CA GLU A 145 -23.79 3.09 23.37
C GLU A 145 -22.29 3.11 23.72
N ARG A 146 -22.02 4.14 24.53
CA ARG A 146 -20.78 4.55 25.16
C ARG A 146 -20.21 3.45 26.06
N THR A 147 -18.88 3.31 26.09
CA THR A 147 -18.16 3.16 27.36
C THR A 147 -16.77 3.81 27.25
N ASN A 148 -16.47 4.65 28.23
CA ASN A 148 -15.20 5.36 28.38
C ASN A 148 -14.06 4.38 28.70
N ALA A 149 -12.93 4.50 28.01
CA ALA A 149 -11.64 4.12 28.55
C ALA A 149 -10.52 5.02 27.99
N SER A 150 -9.70 5.48 28.91
CA SER A 150 -8.69 6.53 28.87
C SER A 150 -7.60 6.37 27.80
N THR A 151 -7.32 7.50 27.13
CA THR A 151 -6.02 8.03 26.69
C THR A 151 -4.85 7.05 26.45
N GLN A 152 -4.46 6.88 25.17
CA GLN A 152 -3.07 7.12 24.79
C GLN A 152 -2.93 7.51 23.30
N THR A 153 -2.68 8.79 23.11
CA THR A 153 -2.16 9.45 21.91
C THR A 153 -0.83 8.83 21.51
N ILE A 154 -0.65 8.39 20.25
CA ILE A 154 0.52 8.73 19.41
C ILE A 154 0.07 8.69 17.93
N SER A 155 0.08 9.87 17.33
CA SER A 155 0.03 10.14 15.90
C SER A 155 1.34 9.67 15.26
N CYS A 156 1.26 8.96 14.13
CA CYS A 156 2.29 8.93 13.08
C CYS A 156 1.63 8.44 11.78
N ILE A 157 1.22 9.37 10.93
CA ILE A 157 1.11 9.16 9.49
C ILE A 157 2.18 10.09 8.95
N ASP A 158 3.21 9.57 8.30
CA ASP A 158 3.85 10.25 7.17
C ASP A 158 4.68 9.28 6.34
N ILE A 159 4.64 9.55 5.03
CA ILE A 159 5.09 8.76 3.91
C ILE A 159 6.39 9.38 3.37
N LEU A 160 7.37 8.53 3.06
CA LEU A 160 8.32 8.73 1.97
C LEU A 160 8.41 7.42 1.18
#